data_AF-A0A918K4H3-F1
#
_entry.id   AF-A0A918K4H3-F1
#
_cell.length_a   1.000
_cell.length_b   1.000
_cell.length_c   1.000
_cell.angle_alpha   90.00
_cell.angle_beta   90.00
_cell.angle_gamma   90.00
#
_symmetry.space_group_name_H-M   'P 1'
#
loop_
_entity.id
_entity.type
_entity.pdbx_description
1 polymer ?
#
loop_
_entity_poly.entity_id
_entity_poly.type
_entity_poly.pdbx_seq_one_letter_code
_entity_poly.pdbx_strand_id
1 'polypeptide(L)'
;MGVYSSDLDLNVSDVTGNGREVEVGVNMVNGNVRLSILWTDEILLSPDDAERVARSLVETAARGRRIAAVPYVSTPEAPAPEAADPLPGPAES
;
A
#
# COMPACT_ATOMS: atom_id res chain seq x y z
N MET A 1 10.27 -2.38 -4.35
CA MET A 1 9.41 -2.64 -3.17
C MET A 1 8.14 -1.84 -3.35
N GLY A 2 6.99 -2.51 -3.46
CA GLY A 2 5.69 -1.86 -3.66
C GLY A 2 5.12 -1.31 -2.36
N VAL A 3 4.38 -0.21 -2.43
CA VAL A 3 3.75 0.46 -1.27
C VAL A 3 2.57 -0.37 -0.70
N TYR A 4 2.13 -1.40 -1.42
CA TYR A 4 0.99 -2.24 -1.04
C TYR A 4 1.45 -3.58 -0.44
N SER A 5 0.81 -3.98 0.67
CA SER A 5 0.84 -5.34 1.21
C SER A 5 -0.46 -6.03 0.83
N SER A 6 -0.36 -7.08 0.02
CA SER A 6 -1.50 -7.86 -0.44
C SER A 6 -1.86 -8.98 0.54
N ASP A 7 -3.12 -9.40 0.50
CA ASP A 7 -3.61 -10.62 1.12
C ASP A 7 -3.24 -11.80 0.24
N LEU A 8 -2.18 -12.51 0.61
CA LEU A 8 -1.66 -13.66 -0.14
C LEU A 8 -2.47 -14.94 0.11
N ASP A 9 -3.33 -14.96 1.13
CA ASP A 9 -4.19 -16.09 1.45
C ASP A 9 -5.51 -16.03 0.66
N LEU A 10 -5.81 -14.89 0.03
CA LEU A 10 -6.93 -14.72 -0.89
C LEU A 10 -6.57 -15.33 -2.26
N ASN A 11 -6.73 -16.64 -2.38
CA ASN A 11 -6.62 -17.36 -3.65
C ASN A 11 -8.02 -17.60 -4.25
N VAL A 12 -8.50 -16.64 -5.03
CA VAL A 12 -9.83 -16.67 -5.67
C VAL A 12 -9.67 -16.50 -7.17
N SER A 13 -10.30 -17.40 -7.92
CA SER A 13 -10.26 -17.41 -9.39
C SER A 13 -11.66 -17.39 -9.99
N ASP A 14 -11.76 -16.91 -11.23
CA ASP A 14 -13.02 -16.89 -11.98
C ASP A 14 -13.57 -18.29 -12.23
N VAL A 15 -14.86 -18.47 -11.95
CA VAL A 15 -15.56 -19.76 -12.09
C VAL A 15 -15.61 -20.29 -13.52
N THR A 16 -15.41 -19.44 -14.53
CA THR A 16 -15.32 -19.81 -15.94
C THR A 16 -14.00 -20.50 -16.29
N GLY A 17 -13.03 -20.56 -15.36
CA GLY A 17 -11.76 -21.27 -15.56
C GLY A 17 -10.75 -20.51 -16.44
N ASN A 18 -10.98 -19.22 -16.70
CA ASN A 18 -10.14 -18.41 -17.59
C ASN A 18 -8.88 -17.84 -16.93
N GLY A 19 -8.51 -18.31 -15.72
CA GLY A 19 -7.29 -17.88 -15.02
C GLY A 19 -7.29 -16.43 -14.55
N ARG A 20 -8.47 -15.84 -14.30
CA ARG A 20 -8.60 -14.48 -13.76
C ARG A 20 -8.63 -14.53 -12.24
N GLU A 21 -8.00 -13.57 -11.59
CA GLU A 21 -7.77 -13.57 -10.14
C GLU A 21 -8.14 -12.22 -9.52
N VAL A 22 -8.53 -12.25 -8.24
CA VAL A 22 -8.79 -11.08 -7.41
C VAL A 22 -7.72 -10.96 -6.35
N GLU A 23 -7.14 -9.76 -6.23
CA GLU A 23 -6.19 -9.41 -5.18
C GLU A 23 -6.75 -8.26 -4.34
N VAL A 24 -6.63 -8.37 -3.02
CA VAL A 24 -6.92 -7.29 -2.08
C VAL A 24 -5.63 -6.89 -1.38
N GLY A 25 -5.36 -5.60 -1.24
CA GLY A 25 -4.16 -5.13 -0.56
C GLY A 25 -4.34 -3.79 0.15
N VAL A 26 -3.50 -3.54 1.15
CA VAL A 26 -3.48 -2.27 1.88
C VAL A 26 -2.22 -1.48 1.55
N ASN A 27 -2.38 -0.19 1.31
CA ASN A 27 -1.28 0.76 1.21
C ASN A 27 -0.66 0.96 2.59
N MET A 28 0.62 0.63 2.74
CA MET A 28 1.31 0.65 4.03
C MET A 28 1.68 2.07 4.51
N VAL A 29 1.46 3.09 3.68
CA VAL A 29 1.78 4.50 4.00
C VAL A 29 0.54 5.26 4.46
N ASN A 30 -0.59 5.10 3.75
CA ASN A 30 -1.81 5.87 4.03
C ASN A 30 -3.00 5.02 4.46
N GLY A 31 -2.88 3.69 4.44
CA GLY A 31 -3.94 2.77 4.86
C GLY A 31 -5.06 2.57 3.83
N ASN A 32 -4.97 3.14 2.63
CA ASN A 32 -5.97 2.92 1.58
C ASN A 32 -6.00 1.44 1.15
N VAL A 33 -7.20 0.92 0.91
CA VAL A 33 -7.40 -0.45 0.42
C VAL A 33 -7.52 -0.43 -1.10
N ARG A 34 -6.84 -1.37 -1.75
CA ARG A 34 -6.92 -1.64 -3.19
C ARG A 34 -7.60 -2.98 -3.40
N LEU A 35 -8.59 -3.01 -4.29
CA LEU A 35 -9.11 -4.21 -4.92
C LEU A 35 -8.60 -4.23 -6.36
N SER A 36 -7.95 -5.30 -6.77
CA SER A 36 -7.43 -5.49 -8.12
C SER A 36 -8.06 -6.71 -8.75
N ILE A 37 -8.66 -6.52 -9.92
CA ILE A 37 -9.09 -7.61 -10.80
C ILE A 37 -8.01 -7.72 -11.86
N LEU A 38 -7.31 -8.85 -11.89
CA LEU A 38 -6.20 -9.02 -12.81
C LEU A 38 -6.72 -9.49 -14.17
N TRP A 39 -6.14 -8.93 -15.23
CA TRP A 39 -6.34 -9.34 -16.63
C TRP A 39 -7.73 -9.08 -17.24
N THR A 40 -8.65 -8.40 -16.53
CA THR A 40 -9.99 -8.06 -17.04
C THR A 40 -10.69 -6.95 -16.23
N ASP A 41 -11.81 -6.44 -16.74
CA ASP A 41 -12.67 -5.43 -16.11
C ASP A 41 -13.75 -6.05 -15.19
N GLU A 42 -14.08 -7.34 -15.36
CA GLU A 42 -15.12 -8.05 -14.59
C GLU A 42 -14.71 -9.49 -14.26
N ILE A 43 -15.07 -9.97 -13.07
CA ILE A 43 -14.87 -11.37 -12.64
C ILE A 43 -16.17 -11.99 -12.14
N LEU A 44 -16.45 -13.23 -12.54
CA LEU A 44 -17.56 -14.01 -12.03
C LEU A 44 -17.08 -14.94 -10.91
N LEU A 45 -17.69 -14.81 -9.72
CA LEU A 45 -17.31 -15.55 -8.52
C LEU A 45 -18.40 -16.55 -8.10
N SER A 46 -17.96 -17.65 -7.49
CA SER A 46 -18.86 -18.52 -6.74
C SER A 46 -19.35 -17.78 -5.48
N PRO A 47 -20.49 -18.18 -4.88
CA PRO A 47 -20.95 -17.57 -3.63
C PRO A 47 -19.90 -17.63 -2.51
N ASP A 48 -19.19 -18.76 -2.36
CA ASP A 48 -18.16 -18.94 -1.33
C ASP A 48 -16.95 -18.03 -1.57
N ASP A 49 -16.54 -17.87 -2.83
CA ASP A 49 -15.43 -17.00 -3.19
C ASP A 49 -15.79 -15.52 -3.06
N ALA A 50 -17.03 -15.15 -3.38
CA ALA A 50 -17.55 -13.82 -3.13
C ALA A 50 -17.54 -13.49 -1.62
N GLU A 51 -17.90 -14.44 -0.77
CA GLU A 51 -17.80 -14.28 0.69
C GLU A 51 -16.35 -14.11 1.15
N ARG A 52 -15.41 -14.90 0.59
CA ARG A 52 -13.97 -14.77 0.91
C ARG A 52 -13.42 -13.40 0.54
N VAL A 53 -13.75 -12.88 -0.65
CA VAL A 53 -13.37 -11.53 -1.07
C VAL A 53 -13.96 -10.48 -0.13
N ALA A 54 -15.24 -10.60 0.22
CA ALA A 54 -15.88 -9.67 1.16
C ALA A 54 -15.19 -9.67 2.53
N ARG A 55 -14.81 -10.84 3.05
CA ARG A 55 -14.10 -10.97 4.32
C ARG A 55 -12.71 -10.33 4.27
N SER A 56 -11.94 -10.63 3.22
CA SER A 56 -10.61 -10.04 3.01
C SER A 56 -10.68 -8.52 2.92
N LEU A 57 -11.69 -7.96 2.25
CA LEU A 57 -11.91 -6.51 2.20
C LEU A 57 -12.17 -5.90 3.59
N VAL A 58 -12.98 -6.55 4.42
CA VAL A 58 -13.27 -6.10 5.79
C VAL A 58 -12.00 -6.12 6.66
N GLU A 59 -11.23 -7.21 6.60
CA GLU A 59 -10.00 -7.38 7.36
C GLU A 59 -8.92 -6.38 6.93
N THR A 60 -8.76 -6.20 5.62
CA THR A 60 -7.81 -5.26 5.03
C THR A 60 -8.20 -3.81 5.37
N ALA A 61 -9.50 -3.47 5.37
CA ALA A 61 -9.97 -2.16 5.81
C ALA A 61 -9.71 -1.93 7.30
N ALA A 62 -9.85 -2.95 8.15
CA ALA A 62 -9.48 -2.85 9.56
C ALA A 62 -7.98 -2.61 9.73
N ARG A 63 -7.13 -3.28 8.93
CA ARG A 63 -5.68 -3.05 8.91
C ARG A 63 -5.33 -1.63 8.43
N GLY A 64 -5.98 -1.16 7.38
CA GLY A 64 -5.82 0.19 6.83
C GLY A 64 -6.13 1.28 7.85
N ARG A 65 -7.23 1.13 8.61
CA ARG A 65 -7.56 2.05 9.71
C ARG A 65 -6.48 2.08 10.79
N ARG A 66 -5.87 0.94 11.14
CA ARG A 66 -4.78 0.90 12.12
C ARG A 66 -3.54 1.64 11.62
N ILE A 67 -3.21 1.50 10.34
CA ILE A 67 -2.07 2.20 9.71
C ILE A 67 -2.31 3.71 9.70
N ALA A 68 -3.50 4.15 9.26
CA ALA A 68 -3.86 5.57 9.24
C ALA A 68 -3.95 6.19 10.65
N ALA A 69 -4.21 5.38 11.67
CA ALA A 69 -4.28 5.83 13.07
C ALA A 69 -2.90 5.97 13.73
N VAL A 70 -1.81 5.51 13.11
CA VAL A 70 -0.45 5.80 13.60
C VAL A 70 -0.15 7.27 13.25
N PRO A 71 -0.13 8.20 14.22
CA PRO A 71 0.27 9.56 13.93
C PRO A 71 1.70 9.52 13.39
N TYR A 72 1.95 10.27 12.32
CA TYR A 72 3.31 10.55 11.84
C TYR A 72 4.08 11.06 13.06
N VAL A 73 4.98 10.24 13.61
CA VAL A 73 5.91 10.71 14.63
C VAL A 73 6.78 11.71 13.88
N SER A 74 6.49 13.00 14.05
CA SER A 74 7.39 14.05 13.59
C SER A 74 8.74 13.74 14.21
N THR A 75 9.66 13.25 13.38
CA THR A 75 11.08 13.23 13.71
C THR A 75 11.39 14.64 14.22
N PRO A 76 11.95 14.81 15.43
CA PRO A 76 12.32 16.14 15.87
C PRO A 76 13.26 16.71 14.81
N GLU A 77 12.86 17.84 14.26
CA GLU A 77 13.60 18.60 13.26
C GLU A 77 15.05 18.71 13.74
N ALA A 78 15.97 18.04 13.05
CA ALA A 78 17.39 18.21 13.32
C ALA A 78 17.69 19.70 13.16
N PRO A 79 18.41 20.35 14.11
CA PRO A 79 18.71 21.76 14.00
C PRO A 79 19.37 22.02 12.65
N ALA A 80 18.91 23.07 11.98
CA ALA A 80 19.44 23.51 10.69
C ALA A 80 20.99 23.51 10.74
N PRO A 81 21.67 23.06 9.67
CA PRO A 81 23.12 23.13 9.64
C PRO A 81 23.53 24.59 9.87
N GLU A 82 24.24 24.83 10.97
CA GLU A 82 24.91 26.09 11.26
C GLU A 82 25.68 26.49 10.00
N ALA A 83 25.39 27.69 9.50
CA ALA A 83 25.89 28.18 8.23
C ALA A 83 27.40 27.93 8.14
N ALA A 84 27.79 27.07 7.18
CA ALA A 84 29.19 26.83 6.90
C ALA A 84 29.88 28.18 6.61
N ASP A 85 30.95 28.43 7.34
CA ASP A 85 31.85 29.57 7.17
C ASP A 85 32.21 29.70 5.67
N PRO A 86 32.02 30.87 5.03
CA PRO A 86 32.29 31.01 3.60
C PRO A 86 33.75 30.67 3.30
N LEU A 87 33.96 29.77 2.34
CA LEU A 87 35.29 29.41 1.83
C LEU A 87 36.07 30.68 1.44
N PRO A 88 37.36 30.81 1.77
CA PRO A 88 38.16 31.93 1.31
C PRO A 88 38.19 31.95 -0.22
N GLY A 89 37.94 33.13 -0.79
CA GLY A 89 37.97 33.36 -2.24
C GLY A 89 39.33 33.01 -2.85
N PRO A 90 39.38 32.77 -4.18
CA PRO A 90 40.61 32.35 -4.83
C PRO A 90 41.71 33.40 -4.64
N ALA A 91 42.90 32.94 -4.26
CA ALA A 91 44.09 33.77 -4.16
C ALA A 91 44.47 34.27 -5.55
N GLU A 92 44.51 35.59 -5.73
CA GLU A 92 45.12 36.21 -6.90
C GLU A 92 46.64 36.15 -6.77
N SER A 93 47.30 35.39 -7.66
CA SER A 93 48.56 35.73 -8.38
C SER A 93 49.04 34.53 -9.20
#